data_AF-A0A9Q2CY26-F1
#
_entry.id   AF-A0A9Q2CY26-F1
#
_cell.length_a   1.000
_cell.length_b   1.000
_cell.length_c   1.000
_cell.angle_alpha   90.00
_cell.angle_beta   90.00
_cell.angle_gamma   90.00
#
_symmetry.space_group_name_H-M   'P 1'
#
loop_
_entity.id
_entity.type
_entity.pdbx_description
1 polymer ?
#
loop_
_entity_poly.entity_id
_entity_poly.type
_entity_poly.pdbx_seq_one_letter_code
_entity_poly.pdbx_strand_id
1 'polypeptide(L)' 'MQTVPFTSSIRTGIALGFITYPLLKIFAGRKNEVHPLIYVFAVLFIIQIGFL' A
#
# COMPACT_ATOMS: atom_id res chain seq x y z
N MET A 1 15.75 -13.74 -16.87
CA MET A 1 16.44 -12.66 -16.15
C MET A 1 15.73 -12.49 -14.81
N GLN A 2 16.25 -13.09 -13.74
CA GLN A 2 15.70 -12.88 -12.40
C GLN A 2 16.31 -11.59 -11.86
N THR A 3 15.59 -10.48 -12.04
CA THR A 3 15.98 -9.18 -11.48
C THR A 3 15.90 -9.24 -9.97
N VAL A 4 17.07 -9.40 -9.37
CA VAL A 4 17.52 -9.03 -8.02
C VAL A 4 16.46 -9.00 -6.88
N PRO A 5 16.62 -9.79 -5.81
CA PRO A 5 15.72 -9.82 -4.65
C PRO A 5 15.61 -8.47 -3.89
N PHE A 6 16.47 -7.50 -4.21
CA PHE A 6 16.43 -6.15 -3.67
C PHE A 6 15.22 -5.33 -4.15
N THR A 7 14.82 -5.46 -5.42
CA THR A 7 13.68 -4.69 -5.96
C THR A 7 12.35 -5.19 -5.39
N SER A 8 12.23 -6.48 -5.10
CA SER A 8 11.08 -7.03 -4.39
C SER A 8 10.95 -6.42 -2.99
N SER A 9 12.05 -6.25 -2.26
CA SER A 9 12.03 -5.66 -0.92
C SER A 9 11.63 -4.17 -0.93
N ILE A 10 12.10 -3.40 -1.92
CA ILE A 10 11.71 -1.99 -2.10
C ILE A 10 10.24 -1.88 -2.49
N ARG A 11 9.78 -2.72 -3.42
CA ARG A 11 8.38 -2.77 -3.84
C ARG A 11 7.45 -3.06 -2.66
N THR A 12 7.81 -4.03 -1.81
CA THR A 12 7.05 -4.36 -0.60
C THR A 12 7.07 -3.21 0.41
N GLY A 13 8.21 -2.55 0.62
CA GLY A 13 8.29 -1.38 1.49
C GLY A 13 7.41 -0.22 1.04
N ILE A 14 7.42 0.10 -0.26
CA ILE A 14 6.55 1.12 -0.85
C ILE A 14 5.08 0.72 -0.72
N ALA A 15 4.74 -0.54 -1.03
CA ALA A 15 3.38 -1.07 -0.90
C ALA A 15 2.84 -0.89 0.53
N LEU A 16 3.63 -1.29 1.53
CA LEU A 16 3.27 -1.14 2.94
C LEU A 16 3.10 0.33 3.34
N GLY A 17 3.98 1.22 2.88
CA GLY A 17 3.82 2.67 3.11
C GLY A 17 2.53 3.22 2.50
N PHE A 18 2.19 2.78 1.29
CA PHE A 18 0.98 3.20 0.57
C PHE A 18 -0.31 2.69 1.21
N ILE A 19 -0.29 1.51 1.82
CA ILE A 19 -1.41 0.99 2.61
C ILE A 19 -1.52 1.72 3.96
N THR A 20 -0.38 1.99 4.60
CA THR A 20 -0.34 2.56 5.96
C THR A 20 -0.90 3.98 6.02
N TYR A 21 -0.65 4.81 5.01
CA TYR A 21 -1.17 6.20 4.97
C TYR A 21 -2.71 6.31 5.07
N PRO A 22 -3.50 5.68 4.17
CA PRO A 22 -4.96 5.70 4.28
C PRO A 22 -5.46 4.97 5.52
N LEU A 23 -4.77 3.91 5.95
CA LEU A 23 -5.11 3.15 7.16
C LEU A 23 -5.03 4.04 8.41
N LEU A 24 -3.92 4.76 8.60
CA LEU A 24 -3.73 5.73 9.69
C LEU A 24 -4.78 6.84 9.64
N LYS A 25 -5.08 7.37 8.46
CA LYS A 25 -6.11 8.40 8.28
C LYS A 25 -7.52 7.90 8.62
N ILE A 26 -7.84 6.63 8.34
CA ILE A 26 -9.09 5.99 8.79
C ILE A 26 -9.12 5.93 10.32
N PHE A 27 -8.06 5.41 10.95
CA PHE A 27 -7.98 5.29 12.41
C PHE A 27 -8.01 6.66 13.12
N ALA A 28 -7.47 7.70 12.50
CA ALA A 28 -7.53 9.07 13.00
C ALA A 28 -8.90 9.75 12.78
N GLY A 29 -9.88 9.07 12.16
CA GLY A 29 -11.20 9.63 11.84
C GLY A 29 -11.21 10.62 10.65
N ARG A 30 -10.04 10.89 10.04
CA ARG A 30 -9.84 11.86 8.94
C ARG A 30 -9.94 11.18 7.57
N LYS A 31 -10.87 10.26 7.41
CA LYS A 31 -11.09 9.48 6.18
C LYS A 31 -11.41 10.34 4.95
N ASN A 32 -12.03 11.50 5.15
CA ASN A 32 -12.43 12.42 4.06
C ASN A 32 -11.26 13.25 3.51
N GLU A 33 -10.10 13.26 4.17
CA GLU A 33 -8.91 13.97 3.70
C GLU A 33 -8.05 13.14 2.74
N VAL A 34 -8.42 11.87 2.56
CA VAL A 34 -7.73 10.95 1.67
C VAL A 34 -8.55 10.83 0.39
N HIS A 35 -7.90 11.07 -0.75
CA HIS A 35 -8.58 10.94 -2.03
C HIS A 35 -9.10 9.49 -2.20
N PRO A 36 -10.35 9.28 -2.67
CA PRO A 36 -10.94 7.94 -2.81
C PRO A 36 -10.06 6.94 -3.58
N LEU A 37 -9.29 7.44 -4.54
CA LEU A 37 -8.34 6.65 -5.34
C LEU A 37 -7.23 6.00 -4.51
N ILE A 38 -6.80 6.62 -3.41
CA ILE A 38 -5.78 6.05 -2.51
C ILE A 38 -6.32 4.79 -1.81
N TYR A 39 -7.62 4.76 -1.48
CA TYR A 39 -8.23 3.54 -0.92
C TYR A 39 -8.26 2.40 -1.94
N VAL A 40 -8.50 2.72 -3.22
CA VAL A 40 -8.43 1.73 -4.31
C VAL A 40 -7.01 1.16 -4.40
N PHE A 41 -5.99 2.01 -4.42
CA PHE A 41 -4.59 1.56 -4.43
C PHE A 41 -4.22 0.75 -3.20
N ALA A 42 -4.68 1.15 -2.01
CA ALA A 42 -4.43 0.40 -0.78
C ALA A 42 -5.00 -1.03 -0.85
N VAL A 43 -6.24 -1.19 -1.35
CA VAL A 43 -6.85 -2.51 -1.55
C VAL A 43 -6.06 -3.33 -2.57
N LEU A 44 -5.65 -2.73 -3.69
CA LEU A 44 -4.83 -3.41 -4.70
C LEU A 44 -3.49 -3.89 -4.14
N PHE A 45 -2.81 -3.06 -3.33
CA PHE A 45 -1.55 -3.44 -2.70
C PHE A 45 -1.73 -4.52 -1.62
N ILE A 46 -2.84 -4.53 -0.87
CA ILE A 46 -3.17 -5.60 0.08
C ILE A 46 -3.35 -6.92 -0.66
N ILE A 47 -4.10 -6.91 -1.78
CA ILE A 47 -4.26 -8.10 -2.63
C ILE A 47 -2.90 -8.55 -3.16
N GLN A 48 -2.08 -7.63 -3.67
CA GLN A 48 -0.74 -7.97 -4.17
C GLN A 48 0.15 -8.62 -3.09
N ILE A 49 0.11 -8.14 -1.84
CA ILE A 49 0.86 -8.74 -0.72
C ILE A 49 0.29 -10.09 -0.31
N GLY A 50 -1.04 -10.27 -0.31
CA GLY A 50 -1.66 -11.54 0.03
C GLY A 50 -1.45 -12.66 -1.01
N PHE A 51 -1.16 -12.30 -2.26
CA PHE A 51 -0.83 -13.22 -3.36
C PHE A 51 0.68 -13.43 -3.57
N LEU A 52 1.54 -12.71 -2.83
CA LEU A 52 3.00 -12.84 -2.87
C LEU A 52 3.49 -13.90 -1.88
#